data_AF-A0A9W9D8P2-F1
#
_entry.id   AF-A0A9W9D8P2-F1
#
_cell.length_a   1.000
_cell.length_b   1.000
_cell.length_c   1.000
_cell.angle_alpha   90.00
_cell.angle_beta   90.00
_cell.angle_gamma   90.00
#
_symmetry.space_group_name_H-M   'P 1'
#
loop_
_entity.id
_entity.type
_entity.pdbx_description
1 polymer ?
#
loop_
_entity_poly.entity_id
_entity_poly.type
_entity_poly.pdbx_seq_one_letter_code
_entity_poly.pdbx_strand_id
1 'polypeptide(L)'
;MNDTKESATEVAKQVAREVGDKTTQAEKKLEEKLTYLWHEIAPWQQDNAYITSGYRPQSNSYVKSWKSLLYIHNETVNIYTHLLGALFFFIASYFLYGELKPRYETASRDDLWVFGCFFAGAVACLGMSGTYHTISNHSHEVAVWGNKLDYLGIVFLIWGSFIPVLYYAFEEEPGLMKTYWTMVSLVCGIVRI
;
A
#
# COMPACT_ATOMS: atom_id res chain seq x y z
N MET A 1 1.63 -57.48 40.45
CA MET A 1 2.57 -57.09 39.37
C MET A 1 1.87 -56.55 38.11
N ASN A 2 0.55 -56.80 37.92
CA ASN A 2 -0.23 -56.25 36.80
C ASN A 2 -0.72 -54.82 37.04
N ASP A 3 -1.18 -54.46 38.25
CA ASP A 3 -1.66 -53.10 38.59
C ASP A 3 -0.62 -51.99 38.32
N THR A 4 0.65 -52.30 38.54
CA THR A 4 1.74 -51.33 38.38
C THR A 4 2.03 -51.03 36.90
N LYS A 5 1.77 -51.98 35.99
CA LYS A 5 1.93 -51.78 34.54
C LYS A 5 0.75 -51.02 33.94
N GLU A 6 -0.46 -51.25 34.44
CA GLU A 6 -1.65 -50.52 34.02
C GLU A 6 -1.58 -49.04 34.42
N SER A 7 -1.14 -48.76 35.66
CA SER A 7 -0.90 -47.40 36.14
C SER A 7 0.15 -46.65 35.31
N ALA A 8 1.28 -47.30 34.98
CA ALA A 8 2.30 -46.71 34.13
C ALA A 8 1.79 -46.41 32.70
N THR A 9 0.90 -47.25 32.18
CA THR A 9 0.31 -47.08 30.83
C THR A 9 -0.67 -45.90 30.79
N GLU A 10 -1.46 -45.69 31.84
CA GLU A 10 -2.36 -44.54 31.92
C GLU A 10 -1.62 -43.22 32.14
N VAL A 11 -0.55 -43.22 32.95
CA VAL A 11 0.33 -42.05 33.08
C VAL A 11 0.97 -41.70 31.73
N ALA A 12 1.44 -42.70 30.96
CA ALA A 12 2.00 -42.46 29.64
C ALA A 12 0.98 -41.87 28.65
N LYS A 13 -0.28 -42.34 28.67
CA LYS A 13 -1.36 -41.78 27.84
C LYS A 13 -1.71 -40.35 28.24
N GLN A 14 -1.73 -40.03 29.54
CA GLN A 14 -2.03 -38.69 30.03
C GLN A 14 -0.94 -37.70 29.62
N VAL A 15 0.33 -38.09 29.75
CA VAL A 15 1.47 -37.28 29.29
C VAL A 15 1.41 -37.06 27.77
N ALA A 16 1.10 -38.10 26.98
CA ALA A 16 0.96 -37.96 25.53
C ALA A 16 -0.17 -36.99 25.13
N ARG A 17 -1.31 -37.02 25.84
CA ARG A 17 -2.42 -36.07 25.63
C ARG A 17 -2.04 -34.64 25.98
N GLU A 18 -1.41 -34.40 27.13
CA GLU A 18 -0.95 -33.06 27.51
C GLU A 18 0.07 -32.48 26.51
N VAL A 19 0.97 -33.31 26.00
CA VAL A 19 1.95 -32.88 24.98
C VAL A 19 1.25 -32.54 23.66
N GLY A 20 0.27 -33.34 23.24
CA GLY A 20 -0.54 -33.06 22.05
C GLY A 20 -1.34 -31.76 22.15
N ASP A 21 -1.99 -31.53 23.31
CA ASP A 21 -2.77 -30.31 23.55
C ASP A 21 -1.87 -29.06 23.59
N LYS A 22 -0.70 -29.14 24.24
CA LYS A 22 0.27 -28.04 24.26
C LYS A 22 0.82 -27.72 22.87
N THR A 23 1.07 -28.72 22.05
CA THR A 23 1.56 -28.54 20.66
C THR A 23 0.49 -27.84 19.81
N THR A 24 -0.76 -28.30 19.88
CA THR A 24 -1.89 -27.69 19.16
C THR A 24 -2.15 -26.24 19.61
N GLN A 25 -2.03 -25.95 20.92
CA GLN A 25 -2.17 -24.59 21.42
C GLN A 25 -1.02 -23.67 20.98
N ALA A 26 0.22 -24.19 20.91
CA ALA A 26 1.36 -23.44 20.42
C ALA A 26 1.21 -23.12 18.92
N GLU A 27 0.76 -24.08 18.11
CA GLU A 27 0.45 -23.89 16.69
C GLU A 27 -0.62 -22.82 16.49
N LYS A 28 -1.73 -22.88 17.24
CA LYS A 28 -2.77 -21.85 17.19
C LYS A 28 -2.26 -20.48 17.59
N LYS A 29 -1.45 -20.38 18.65
CA LYS A 29 -0.83 -19.10 19.04
C LYS A 29 0.11 -18.56 17.96
N LEU A 30 0.79 -19.45 17.23
CA LEU A 30 1.65 -19.09 16.11
C LEU A 30 0.82 -18.58 14.91
N GLU A 31 -0.31 -19.21 14.63
CA GLU A 31 -1.30 -18.76 13.64
C GLU A 31 -1.97 -17.43 14.04
N GLU A 32 -2.15 -17.19 15.34
CA GLU A 32 -2.69 -15.94 15.90
C GLU A 32 -1.66 -14.81 15.98
N LYS A 33 -0.36 -15.10 15.78
CA LYS A 33 0.70 -14.08 15.84
C LYS A 33 0.47 -13.05 14.73
N LEU A 34 0.20 -11.81 15.12
CA LEU A 34 -0.08 -10.71 14.17
C LEU A 34 1.15 -10.29 13.36
N THR A 35 2.35 -10.43 13.93
CA THR A 35 3.60 -9.99 13.29
C THR A 35 4.76 -10.98 13.46
N TYR A 36 5.64 -11.02 12.47
CA TYR A 36 6.72 -12.00 12.28
C TYR A 36 8.08 -11.28 12.25
N LEU A 37 9.14 -12.04 12.55
CA LEU A 37 10.53 -11.64 12.37
C LEU A 37 10.95 -11.83 10.90
N TRP A 38 12.00 -11.11 10.49
CA TRP A 38 12.54 -11.16 9.12
C TRP A 38 12.80 -12.59 8.59
N HIS A 39 13.35 -13.47 9.42
CA HIS A 39 13.65 -14.85 9.02
C HIS A 39 12.45 -15.79 9.08
N GLU A 40 11.32 -15.34 9.64
CA GLU A 40 10.09 -16.14 9.74
C GLU A 40 9.14 -15.89 8.55
N ILE A 41 9.32 -14.81 7.78
CA ILE A 41 8.48 -14.49 6.62
C ILE A 41 8.89 -15.22 5.35
N ALA A 42 7.95 -15.32 4.42
CA ALA A 42 8.19 -15.95 3.13
C ALA A 42 9.33 -15.23 2.36
N PRO A 43 10.15 -15.96 1.58
CA PRO A 43 11.29 -15.36 0.87
C PRO A 43 10.92 -14.18 -0.05
N TRP A 44 9.72 -14.18 -0.62
CA TRP A 44 9.25 -13.08 -1.48
C TRP A 44 8.86 -11.82 -0.71
N GLN A 45 8.62 -11.91 0.60
CA GLN A 45 8.35 -10.75 1.48
C GLN A 45 9.62 -10.14 2.05
N GLN A 46 10.78 -10.79 1.88
CA GLN A 46 12.07 -10.36 2.40
C GLN A 46 12.68 -9.26 1.52
N ASP A 47 12.13 -8.06 1.63
CA ASP A 47 12.50 -6.87 0.85
C ASP A 47 13.69 -6.07 1.40
N ASN A 48 13.75 -5.85 2.72
CA ASN A 48 14.75 -5.05 3.40
C ASN A 48 15.28 -5.71 4.68
N ALA A 49 16.48 -6.30 4.61
CA ALA A 49 17.10 -7.04 5.70
C ALA A 49 17.41 -6.22 6.97
N TYR A 50 17.35 -4.88 6.90
CA TYR A 50 17.53 -4.01 8.06
C TYR A 50 16.27 -3.88 8.92
N ILE A 51 15.09 -4.23 8.37
CA ILE A 51 13.87 -4.38 9.15
C ILE A 51 13.85 -5.80 9.70
N THR A 52 14.07 -5.95 11.00
CA THR A 52 14.28 -7.28 11.61
C THR A 52 13.00 -7.91 12.18
N SER A 53 11.93 -7.12 12.34
CA SER A 53 10.67 -7.55 12.95
C SER A 53 9.47 -6.71 12.52
N GLY A 54 8.28 -7.12 12.93
CA GLY A 54 7.04 -6.38 12.70
C GLY A 54 6.35 -6.71 11.36
N TYR A 55 6.79 -7.75 10.65
CA TYR A 55 6.21 -8.13 9.36
C TYR A 55 4.85 -8.78 9.50
N ARG A 56 3.91 -8.48 8.60
CA ARG A 56 2.66 -9.22 8.52
C ARG A 56 2.87 -10.58 7.84
N PRO A 57 2.29 -11.68 8.36
CA PRO A 57 2.34 -12.97 7.67
C PRO A 57 1.57 -12.92 6.35
N GLN A 58 1.92 -13.81 5.42
CA GLN A 58 1.14 -14.06 4.22
C GLN A 58 -0.29 -14.47 4.62
N SER A 59 -1.26 -13.63 4.27
CA SER A 59 -2.63 -13.76 4.75
C SER A 59 -3.57 -14.51 3.81
N ASN A 60 -3.24 -14.52 2.51
CA ASN A 60 -4.12 -14.98 1.41
C ASN A 60 -5.56 -14.45 1.54
N SER A 61 -5.73 -13.27 2.13
CA SER A 61 -7.03 -12.71 2.47
C SER A 61 -6.98 -11.19 2.51
N TYR A 62 -7.72 -10.56 1.59
CA TYR A 62 -7.90 -9.12 1.60
C TYR A 62 -8.50 -8.62 2.91
N VAL A 63 -9.46 -9.35 3.49
CA VAL A 63 -10.08 -8.98 4.77
C VAL A 63 -9.05 -8.93 5.90
N LYS A 64 -8.14 -9.92 5.98
CA LYS A 64 -7.05 -9.89 6.96
C LYS A 64 -6.07 -8.74 6.70
N SER A 65 -5.80 -8.45 5.42
CA SER A 65 -4.95 -7.33 5.00
C SER A 65 -5.56 -5.98 5.44
N TRP A 66 -6.85 -5.75 5.20
CA TRP A 66 -7.56 -4.54 5.66
C TRP A 66 -7.68 -4.45 7.19
N LYS A 67 -7.88 -5.57 7.88
CA LYS A 67 -7.88 -5.61 9.36
C LYS A 67 -6.53 -5.23 9.95
N SER A 68 -5.43 -5.29 9.18
CA SER A 68 -4.11 -4.89 9.68
C SER A 68 -3.95 -3.41 9.97
N LEU A 69 -4.83 -2.56 9.41
CA LEU A 69 -4.91 -1.15 9.77
C LEU A 69 -5.16 -0.93 11.28
N LEU A 70 -5.66 -1.93 11.99
CA LEU A 70 -6.00 -1.84 13.41
C LEU A 70 -4.83 -2.19 14.35
N TYR A 71 -3.67 -2.57 13.83
CA TYR A 71 -2.48 -2.85 14.64
C TYR A 71 -1.18 -2.36 13.97
N ILE A 72 -0.11 -2.23 14.77
CA ILE A 72 1.17 -1.71 14.31
C ILE A 72 2.02 -2.84 13.70
N HIS A 73 2.59 -2.57 12.53
CA HIS A 73 3.46 -3.46 11.77
C HIS A 73 4.41 -2.64 10.87
N ASN A 74 5.33 -3.30 10.16
CA ASN A 74 6.36 -2.65 9.34
C ASN A 74 5.79 -1.72 8.24
N GLU A 75 4.63 -2.07 7.67
CA GLU A 75 3.93 -1.24 6.66
C GLU A 75 3.04 -0.11 7.21
N THR A 76 2.86 0.03 8.53
CA THR A 76 1.85 0.96 9.08
C THR A 76 2.07 2.39 8.61
N VAL A 77 3.31 2.90 8.66
CA VAL A 77 3.61 4.28 8.25
C VAL A 77 3.41 4.45 6.75
N ASN A 78 3.84 3.50 5.92
CA ASN A 78 3.65 3.54 4.47
C ASN A 78 2.15 3.64 4.11
N ILE A 79 1.31 2.83 4.76
CA ILE A 79 -0.13 2.87 4.50
C ILE A 79 -0.73 4.23 4.91
N TYR A 80 -0.52 4.65 6.16
CA TYR A 80 -1.20 5.84 6.68
C TYR A 80 -0.73 7.13 6.02
N THR A 81 0.58 7.27 5.76
CA THR A 81 1.10 8.48 5.10
C THR A 81 0.50 8.65 3.70
N HIS A 82 0.35 7.56 2.94
CA HIS A 82 -0.22 7.60 1.60
C HIS A 82 -1.75 7.71 1.60
N LEU A 83 -2.49 6.94 2.42
CA LEU A 83 -3.96 7.04 2.46
C LEU A 83 -4.44 8.39 2.99
N LEU A 84 -3.81 8.92 4.05
CA LEU A 84 -4.15 10.26 4.56
C LEU A 84 -3.74 11.35 3.56
N GLY A 85 -2.61 11.18 2.86
CA GLY A 85 -2.21 12.07 1.78
C GLY A 85 -3.21 12.09 0.63
N ALA A 86 -3.68 10.92 0.18
CA ALA A 86 -4.70 10.81 -0.87
C ALA A 86 -5.99 11.52 -0.47
N LEU A 87 -6.46 11.30 0.76
CA LEU A 87 -7.63 11.97 1.29
C LEU A 87 -7.42 13.49 1.38
N PHE A 88 -6.24 13.93 1.84
CA PHE A 88 -5.89 15.34 1.90
C PHE A 88 -5.95 16.00 0.53
N PHE A 89 -5.31 15.43 -0.50
CA PHE A 89 -5.32 16.01 -1.85
C PHE A 89 -6.72 16.00 -2.48
N PHE A 90 -7.51 14.96 -2.23
CA PHE A 90 -8.90 14.91 -2.68
C PHE A 90 -9.72 16.05 -2.06
N ILE A 91 -9.65 16.20 -0.74
CA ILE A 91 -10.36 17.25 0.00
C ILE A 91 -9.85 18.65 -0.42
N ALA A 92 -8.53 18.83 -0.49
CA ALA A 92 -7.90 20.09 -0.88
C ALA A 92 -8.33 20.53 -2.28
N SER A 93 -8.52 19.60 -3.23
CA SER A 93 -9.00 19.93 -4.57
C SER A 93 -10.37 20.63 -4.57
N TYR A 94 -11.30 20.15 -3.75
CA TYR A 94 -12.64 20.73 -3.62
C TYR A 94 -12.61 22.09 -2.93
N PHE A 95 -11.87 22.19 -1.82
CA PHE A 95 -11.73 23.46 -1.08
C PHE A 95 -11.03 24.53 -1.93
N LEU A 96 -9.94 24.18 -2.61
CA LEU A 96 -9.19 25.13 -3.43
C LEU A 96 -10.06 25.65 -4.58
N TYR A 97 -10.85 24.80 -5.23
CA TYR A 97 -11.79 25.25 -6.25
C TYR A 97 -12.82 26.24 -5.69
N GLY A 98 -13.36 25.97 -4.50
CA GLY A 98 -14.31 26.85 -3.82
C GLY A 98 -13.73 28.23 -3.46
N GLU A 99 -12.46 28.28 -3.06
CA GLU A 99 -11.78 29.53 -2.67
C GLU A 99 -11.24 30.32 -3.86
N LEU A 100 -10.74 29.66 -4.91
CA LEU A 100 -10.15 30.33 -6.06
C LEU A 100 -11.20 30.92 -7.00
N LYS A 101 -12.31 30.22 -7.23
CA LYS A 101 -13.34 30.63 -8.20
C LYS A 101 -13.92 32.03 -7.93
N PRO A 102 -14.22 32.44 -6.67
CA PRO A 102 -14.73 33.79 -6.39
C PRO A 102 -13.63 34.88 -6.43
N ARG A 103 -12.36 34.49 -6.29
CA ARG A 103 -11.24 35.42 -6.09
C ARG A 103 -10.56 35.84 -7.39
N TYR A 104 -10.63 35.01 -8.43
CA TYR A 104 -9.97 35.24 -9.70
C TYR A 104 -11.00 35.23 -10.83
N GLU A 105 -11.37 36.41 -11.33
CA GLU A 105 -12.30 36.55 -12.46
C GLU A 105 -11.75 35.92 -13.75
N THR A 106 -10.43 35.80 -13.86
CA THR A 106 -9.73 35.14 -14.97
C THR A 106 -9.73 33.62 -14.84
N ALA A 107 -10.21 33.04 -13.73
CA ALA A 107 -10.29 31.60 -13.56
C ALA A 107 -11.30 31.01 -14.56
N SER A 108 -10.73 30.36 -15.56
CA SER A 108 -11.43 29.72 -16.66
C SER A 108 -11.74 28.26 -16.35
N ARG A 109 -12.45 27.60 -17.26
CA ARG A 109 -12.65 26.15 -17.21
C ARG A 109 -11.35 25.38 -17.49
N ASP A 110 -10.40 26.00 -18.20
CA ASP A 110 -9.15 25.34 -18.55
C ASP A 110 -8.25 25.20 -17.32
N ASP A 111 -8.27 26.20 -16.43
CA ASP A 111 -7.60 26.14 -15.12
C ASP A 111 -8.10 24.94 -14.29
N LEU A 112 -9.41 24.68 -14.32
CA LEU A 112 -10.00 23.52 -13.64
C LEU A 112 -9.49 22.20 -14.21
N TRP A 113 -9.35 22.09 -15.53
CA TRP A 113 -8.84 20.87 -16.15
C TRP A 113 -7.36 20.64 -15.85
N VAL A 114 -6.52 21.68 -15.97
CA VAL A 114 -5.08 21.53 -15.76
C VAL A 114 -4.72 21.26 -14.29
N PHE A 115 -5.37 21.94 -13.34
CA PHE A 115 -5.22 21.60 -11.92
C PHE A 115 -5.87 20.26 -11.58
N GLY A 116 -6.98 19.92 -12.25
CA GLY A 116 -7.62 18.62 -12.15
C GLY A 116 -6.67 17.47 -12.47
N CYS A 117 -5.83 17.60 -13.50
CA CYS A 117 -4.78 16.62 -13.82
C CYS A 117 -3.79 16.41 -12.66
N PHE A 118 -3.34 17.49 -12.01
CA PHE A 118 -2.44 17.40 -10.86
C PHE A 118 -3.10 16.69 -9.67
N PHE A 119 -4.29 17.13 -9.26
CA PHE A 119 -4.98 16.53 -8.11
C PHE A 119 -5.38 15.08 -8.38
N ALA A 120 -5.86 14.76 -9.58
CA ALA A 120 -6.15 13.38 -9.97
C ALA A 120 -4.89 12.51 -9.95
N GLY A 121 -3.76 13.01 -10.47
CA GLY A 121 -2.47 12.33 -10.42
C GLY A 121 -1.98 12.08 -8.99
N ALA A 122 -2.10 13.08 -8.11
CA ALA A 122 -1.73 12.94 -6.69
C ALA A 122 -2.61 11.93 -5.94
N VAL A 123 -3.93 12.01 -6.12
CA VAL A 123 -4.87 11.05 -5.50
C VAL A 123 -4.65 9.64 -6.04
N ALA A 124 -4.44 9.48 -7.34
CA ALA A 124 -4.13 8.18 -7.94
C ALA A 124 -2.83 7.60 -7.39
N CYS A 125 -1.75 8.39 -7.35
CA CYS A 125 -0.45 7.97 -6.84
C CYS A 125 -0.53 7.49 -5.39
N LEU A 126 -1.04 8.34 -4.50
CA LEU A 126 -1.11 8.05 -3.09
C LEU A 126 -2.14 6.96 -2.78
N GLY A 127 -3.25 6.92 -3.51
CA GLY A 127 -4.28 5.89 -3.36
C GLY A 127 -3.80 4.50 -3.79
N MET A 128 -3.11 4.40 -4.93
CA MET A 128 -2.53 3.15 -5.41
C MET A 128 -1.46 2.63 -4.44
N SER A 129 -0.57 3.51 -3.97
CA SER A 129 0.46 3.17 -3.00
C SER A 129 -0.11 2.71 -1.65
N GLY A 130 -1.02 3.49 -1.07
CA GLY A 130 -1.65 3.13 0.20
C GLY A 130 -2.43 1.80 0.10
N THR A 131 -3.05 1.54 -1.06
CA THR A 131 -3.73 0.26 -1.34
C THR A 131 -2.72 -0.88 -1.44
N TYR A 132 -1.63 -0.70 -2.20
CA TYR A 132 -0.55 -1.70 -2.34
C TYR A 132 0.00 -2.09 -0.97
N HIS A 133 0.46 -1.12 -0.18
CA HIS A 133 0.99 -1.39 1.16
C HIS A 133 -0.06 -2.02 2.08
N THR A 134 -1.35 -1.74 1.89
CA THR A 134 -2.41 -2.43 2.65
C THR A 134 -2.50 -3.91 2.28
N ILE A 135 -2.45 -4.26 1.00
CA ILE A 135 -2.65 -5.64 0.50
C ILE A 135 -1.34 -6.42 0.24
N SER A 136 -0.17 -5.83 0.49
CA SER A 136 1.13 -6.43 0.15
C SER A 136 1.41 -7.76 0.85
N ASN A 137 0.73 -8.06 1.96
CA ASN A 137 0.83 -9.34 2.65
C ASN A 137 -0.20 -10.38 2.17
N HIS A 138 -0.92 -10.17 1.06
CA HIS A 138 -1.93 -11.11 0.58
C HIS A 138 -1.30 -12.40 0.03
N SER A 139 -0.67 -12.34 -1.13
CA SER A 139 0.07 -13.42 -1.79
C SER A 139 1.14 -12.81 -2.69
N HIS A 140 2.10 -13.61 -3.14
CA HIS A 140 3.18 -13.14 -4.01
C HIS A 140 2.65 -12.47 -5.29
N GLU A 141 1.64 -13.04 -5.94
CA GLU A 141 1.06 -12.52 -7.18
C GLU A 141 0.38 -11.17 -6.96
N VAL A 142 -0.38 -11.03 -5.87
CA VAL A 142 -1.05 -9.78 -5.51
C VAL A 142 -0.04 -8.71 -5.14
N ALA A 143 1.02 -9.08 -4.42
CA ALA A 143 2.10 -8.15 -4.08
C ALA A 143 2.83 -7.65 -5.33
N VAL A 144 3.19 -8.54 -6.26
CA VAL A 144 3.84 -8.16 -7.52
C VAL A 144 2.93 -7.25 -8.34
N TRP A 145 1.66 -7.61 -8.52
CA TRP A 145 0.73 -6.80 -9.30
C TRP A 145 0.40 -5.45 -8.64
N GLY A 146 0.22 -5.45 -7.31
CA GLY A 146 0.01 -4.22 -6.55
C GLY A 146 1.21 -3.28 -6.61
N ASN A 147 2.43 -3.81 -6.54
CA ASN A 147 3.67 -3.02 -6.66
C ASN A 147 3.76 -2.35 -8.04
N LYS A 148 3.27 -3.01 -9.09
CA LYS A 148 3.15 -2.39 -10.42
C LYS A 148 2.21 -1.20 -10.41
N LEU A 149 1.04 -1.33 -9.79
CA LEU A 149 0.11 -0.19 -9.68
C LEU A 149 0.69 0.95 -8.84
N ASP A 150 1.48 0.65 -7.81
CA ASP A 150 2.18 1.67 -7.03
C ASP A 150 3.16 2.48 -7.90
N TYR A 151 4.01 1.81 -8.68
CA TYR A 151 4.87 2.47 -9.66
C TYR A 151 4.09 3.24 -10.73
N LEU A 152 2.95 2.72 -11.19
CA LEU A 152 2.08 3.42 -12.14
C LEU A 152 1.51 4.70 -11.53
N GLY A 153 1.20 4.68 -10.23
CA GLY A 153 0.81 5.85 -9.47
C GLY A 153 1.84 6.98 -9.57
N ILE A 154 3.12 6.69 -9.41
CA ILE A 154 4.21 7.67 -9.55
C ILE A 154 4.20 8.30 -10.96
N VAL A 155 4.00 7.49 -12.00
CA VAL A 155 3.92 7.97 -13.39
C VAL A 155 2.74 8.93 -13.57
N PHE A 156 1.57 8.63 -12.99
CA PHE A 156 0.41 9.53 -13.04
C PHE A 156 0.65 10.85 -12.32
N LEU A 157 1.32 10.84 -11.15
CA LEU A 157 1.66 12.08 -10.45
C LEU A 157 2.65 12.92 -11.25
N ILE A 158 3.71 12.32 -11.80
CA ILE A 158 4.66 13.02 -12.66
C ILE A 158 3.91 13.64 -13.83
N TRP A 159 3.18 12.86 -14.61
CA TRP A 159 2.44 13.36 -15.78
C TRP A 159 1.47 14.48 -15.39
N GLY A 160 0.62 14.25 -14.38
CA GLY A 160 -0.40 15.19 -13.94
C GLY A 160 0.18 16.50 -13.39
N SER A 161 1.34 16.47 -12.74
CA SER A 161 2.01 17.67 -12.21
C SER A 161 2.62 18.56 -13.30
N PHE A 162 3.05 18.00 -14.42
CA PHE A 162 3.61 18.77 -15.53
C PHE A 162 2.54 19.50 -16.36
N ILE A 163 1.29 19.03 -16.36
CA ILE A 163 0.21 19.67 -17.12
C ILE A 163 0.01 21.14 -16.72
N PRO A 164 -0.29 21.50 -15.45
CA PRO A 164 -0.49 22.89 -15.06
C PRO A 164 0.80 23.71 -15.09
N VAL A 165 1.96 23.10 -14.77
CA VAL A 165 3.26 23.80 -14.82
C VAL A 165 3.54 24.30 -16.24
N LEU A 166 3.37 23.43 -17.24
CA LEU A 166 3.63 23.80 -18.64
C LEU A 166 2.55 24.72 -19.20
N TYR A 167 1.28 24.57 -18.75
CA TYR A 167 0.18 25.46 -19.11
C TYR A 167 0.50 26.92 -18.79
N TYR A 168 0.90 27.21 -17.54
CA TYR A 168 1.21 28.57 -17.14
C TYR A 168 2.61 29.04 -17.55
N ALA A 169 3.60 28.13 -17.64
CA ALA A 169 4.96 28.52 -18.02
C ALA A 169 5.09 28.91 -19.51
N PHE A 170 4.23 28.37 -20.38
CA PHE A 170 4.30 28.56 -21.83
C PHE A 170 2.97 29.08 -22.41
N GLU A 171 2.20 29.84 -21.64
CA GLU A 171 0.91 30.41 -22.06
C GLU A 171 1.04 31.23 -23.36
N GLU A 172 2.10 32.05 -23.45
CA GLU A 172 2.40 32.87 -24.63
C GLU A 172 3.12 32.11 -25.75
N GLU A 173 3.57 30.88 -25.50
CA GLU A 173 4.38 30.07 -26.42
C GLU A 173 3.77 28.67 -26.70
N PRO A 174 2.61 28.58 -27.39
CA PRO A 174 1.86 27.32 -27.54
C PRO A 174 2.62 26.19 -28.22
N GLY A 175 3.61 26.52 -29.06
CA GLY A 175 4.48 25.54 -29.72
C GLY A 175 5.38 24.81 -28.72
N LEU A 176 5.98 25.55 -27.77
CA LEU A 176 6.81 24.98 -26.70
C LEU A 176 5.96 24.15 -25.75
N MET A 177 4.78 24.66 -25.35
CA MET A 177 3.83 23.93 -24.51
C MET A 177 3.48 22.55 -25.08
N LYS A 178 3.06 22.50 -26.36
CA LYS A 178 2.73 21.24 -27.05
C LYS A 178 3.92 20.30 -27.15
N THR A 179 5.12 20.84 -27.41
CA THR A 179 6.34 20.06 -27.51
C THR A 179 6.65 19.37 -26.18
N TYR A 180 6.68 20.13 -25.07
CA TYR A 180 6.98 19.57 -23.75
C TYR A 180 5.88 18.63 -23.23
N TRP A 181 4.59 18.93 -23.45
CA TRP A 181 3.52 17.99 -23.13
C TRP A 181 3.65 16.67 -23.88
N THR A 182 4.02 16.72 -25.17
CA THR A 182 4.27 15.51 -25.96
C THR A 182 5.47 14.74 -25.42
N MET A 183 6.57 15.42 -25.09
CA MET A 183 7.76 14.79 -24.52
C MET A 183 7.45 14.09 -23.19
N VAL A 184 6.80 14.76 -22.25
CA VAL A 184 6.43 14.17 -20.95
C VAL A 184 5.49 12.99 -21.13
N SER A 185 4.49 13.11 -22.02
CA SER A 185 3.55 12.02 -22.30
C SER A 185 4.23 10.80 -22.91
N LEU A 186 5.19 11.00 -23.82
CA LEU A 186 5.97 9.91 -24.40
C LEU A 186 6.87 9.24 -23.36
N VAL A 187 7.56 10.02 -22.52
CA VAL A 187 8.39 9.47 -21.44
C VAL A 187 7.54 8.62 -20.51
N CYS A 188 6.42 9.15 -20.01
CA CYS A 188 5.50 8.41 -19.15
C CYS A 188 4.90 7.17 -19.82
N GLY A 189 4.62 7.24 -21.13
CA GLY A 189 4.04 6.12 -21.90
C GLY A 189 5.02 4.98 -22.19
N ILE A 190 6.33 5.21 -22.14
CA ILE A 190 7.36 4.19 -22.42
C ILE A 190 7.84 3.48 -21.15
N VAL A 191 7.58 4.05 -19.96
CA VAL A 191 7.91 3.41 -18.67
C VAL A 191 7.27 2.02 -18.61
N ARG A 192 8.10 0.98 -18.50
CA ARG A 192 7.66 -0.41 -18.34
C ARG A 192 7.50 -0.74 -16.87
N ILE A 193 6.34 -1.30 -16.52
CA ILE A 193 5.92 -1.62 -15.16
C ILE A 193 5.61 -3.13 -15.03
#